data_AF-A0A932HM95-F1
#
_entry.id   AF-A0A932HM95-F1
#
_cell.length_a   1.000
_cell.length_b   1.000
_cell.length_c   1.000
_cell.angle_alpha   90.00
_cell.angle_beta   90.00
_cell.angle_gamma   90.00
#
_symmetry.space_group_name_H-M   'P 1'
#
loop_
_entity.id
_entity.type
_entity.pdbx_description
1 polymer ?
#
loop_
_entity_poly.entity_id
_entity_poly.type
_entity_poly.pdbx_seq_one_letter_code
_entity_poly.pdbx_strand_id
1 'polypeptide(L)'
;MTKSEQQHMIMDLQAHAARMNRTELETFEMLRKRDKDDEDLDALAIRALEQLHAKFLPSRTRKDVEDLWNKFSSKPRRPDEE
;
A
#
# COMPACT_ATOMS: atom_id res chain seq x y z
N MET A 1 -15.39 -3.40 -5.38
CA MET A 1 -14.75 -3.66 -4.08
C MET A 1 -15.78 -4.28 -3.17
N THR A 2 -15.49 -5.47 -2.64
CA THR A 2 -16.29 -6.15 -1.62
C THR A 2 -15.91 -5.64 -0.22
N LYS A 3 -16.76 -5.87 0.77
CA LYS A 3 -16.51 -5.48 2.17
C LYS A 3 -15.26 -6.14 2.75
N SER A 4 -15.01 -7.41 2.40
CA SER A 4 -13.78 -8.11 2.82
C SER A 4 -12.52 -7.52 2.17
N GLU A 5 -12.58 -7.14 0.89
CA GLU A 5 -11.46 -6.44 0.24
C GLU A 5 -11.19 -5.08 0.88
N GLN A 6 -12.24 -4.32 1.23
CA GLN A 6 -12.11 -3.05 1.93
C GLN A 6 -11.40 -3.23 3.28
N GLN A 7 -11.86 -4.19 4.10
CA GLN A 7 -11.24 -4.49 5.40
C GLN A 7 -9.76 -4.85 5.26
N HIS A 8 -9.43 -5.67 4.27
CA HIS A 8 -8.03 -6.01 3.97
C HIS A 8 -7.20 -4.76 3.62
N MET A 9 -7.71 -3.91 2.72
CA MET A 9 -7.02 -2.66 2.36
C MET A 9 -6.82 -1.73 3.55
N ILE A 10 -7.80 -1.61 4.45
CA ILE A 10 -7.70 -0.82 5.69
C ILE A 10 -6.61 -1.39 6.61
N MET A 11 -6.56 -2.71 6.79
CA MET A 11 -5.54 -3.38 7.60
C MET A 11 -4.13 -3.18 7.04
N ASP A 12 -3.97 -3.33 5.72
CA ASP A 12 -2.70 -3.10 5.05
C ASP A 12 -2.23 -1.66 5.24
N LEU A 13 -3.11 -0.69 5.04
CA LEU A 13 -2.83 0.73 5.24
C LEU A 13 -2.50 1.07 6.70
N GLN A 14 -3.07 0.36 7.68
CA GLN A 14 -2.77 0.56 9.09
C GLN A 14 -1.29 0.36 9.42
N ALA A 15 -0.62 -0.61 8.77
CA ALA A 15 0.82 -0.83 8.92
C ALA A 15 1.66 0.33 8.37
N HIS A 16 1.10 1.12 7.46
CA HIS A 16 1.75 2.26 6.82
C HIS A 16 1.33 3.62 7.39
N ALA A 17 0.39 3.66 8.34
CA ALA A 17 -0.16 4.90 8.91
C ALA A 17 0.92 5.82 9.50
N ALA A 18 1.98 5.26 10.11
CA ALA A 18 3.09 6.03 10.66
C ALA A 18 3.92 6.81 9.60
N ARG A 19 3.78 6.44 8.31
CA ARG A 19 4.48 7.08 7.18
C ARG A 19 3.57 8.02 6.38
N MET A 20 2.29 8.11 6.75
CA MET A 20 1.33 9.00 6.09
C MET A 20 1.57 10.45 6.50
N ASN A 21 1.37 11.37 5.57
CA ASN A 21 1.26 12.79 5.92
C ASN A 21 -0.08 13.07 6.61
N ARG A 22 -0.24 14.28 7.15
CA ARG A 22 -1.45 14.66 7.89
C ARG A 22 -2.76 14.44 7.11
N THR A 23 -2.82 14.88 5.85
CA THR A 23 -4.03 14.75 5.02
C THR A 23 -4.35 13.29 4.68
N GLU A 24 -3.32 12.50 4.41
CA GLU A 24 -3.45 11.05 4.19
C GLU A 24 -3.94 10.33 5.44
N LEU A 25 -3.41 10.69 6.61
CA LEU A 25 -3.81 10.13 7.88
C LEU A 25 -5.26 10.49 8.22
N GLU A 26 -5.65 11.76 8.04
CA GLU A 26 -7.05 12.21 8.21
C GLU A 26 -8.01 11.42 7.29
N THR A 27 -7.60 11.19 6.03
CA THR A 27 -8.37 10.39 5.07
C THR A 27 -8.46 8.93 5.53
N PHE A 28 -7.34 8.33 5.94
CA PHE A 28 -7.29 6.96 6.43
C PHE A 28 -8.16 6.75 7.67
N GLU A 29 -8.09 7.66 8.65
CA GLU A 29 -8.90 7.56 9.87
C GLU A 29 -10.39 7.65 9.59
N MET A 30 -10.80 8.51 8.66
CA MET A 30 -12.20 8.60 8.21
C MET A 30 -12.67 7.29 7.57
N LEU A 31 -11.87 6.70 6.67
CA LEU A 31 -12.18 5.43 6.01
C LEU A 31 -12.24 4.27 7.02
N ARG A 32 -11.27 4.18 7.94
CA ARG A 32 -11.21 3.17 9.00
C ARG A 32 -12.39 3.28 9.96
N LYS A 33 -12.84 4.49 10.27
CA LYS A 33 -13.99 4.68 11.15
C LYS A 33 -15.27 4.13 10.51
N ARG A 34 -15.52 4.46 9.24
CA ARG A 34 -16.67 3.94 8.49
C ARG A 34 -16.66 2.41 8.40
N ASP A 35 -15.49 1.84 8.13
CA ASP A 35 -15.31 0.37 8.12
C ASP A 35 -15.63 -0.27 9.48
N LYS A 36 -15.20 0.36 10.58
CA LYS A 36 -15.51 -0.09 11.95
C LYS A 36 -16.99 0.03 12.30
N ASP A 37 -17.65 1.07 11.83
CA ASP A 37 -19.06 1.35 12.08
C ASP A 37 -19.98 0.55 11.13
N ASP A 38 -19.41 -0.37 10.32
CA ASP A 38 -20.09 -1.18 9.30
C ASP A 38 -20.82 -0.34 8.23
N GLU A 39 -20.44 0.94 8.09
CA GLU A 39 -20.97 1.87 7.10
C GLU A 39 -20.41 1.58 5.69
N ASP A 40 -21.27 1.67 4.68
CA ASP A 40 -20.85 1.57 3.30
C ASP A 40 -20.04 2.80 2.87
N LEU A 41 -18.93 2.58 2.16
CA LEU A 41 -18.17 3.67 1.56
C LEU A 41 -18.87 4.17 0.30
N ASP A 42 -19.06 5.49 0.22
CA ASP A 42 -19.48 6.15 -1.01
C ASP A 42 -18.39 6.08 -2.11
N ALA A 43 -18.76 6.37 -3.36
CA ALA A 43 -17.84 6.27 -4.49
C ALA A 43 -16.58 7.16 -4.36
N LEU A 44 -16.64 8.27 -3.63
CA LEU A 44 -15.47 9.13 -3.40
C LEU A 44 -14.53 8.48 -2.38
N ALA A 45 -15.09 7.93 -1.30
CA ALA A 45 -14.35 7.20 -0.28
C ALA A 45 -13.69 5.93 -0.84
N ILE A 46 -14.38 5.19 -1.72
CA ILE A 46 -13.81 4.04 -2.42
C ILE A 46 -12.58 4.47 -3.24
N ARG A 47 -12.70 5.53 -4.05
CA ARG A 47 -11.58 6.05 -4.84
C ARG A 47 -10.42 6.53 -3.98
N ALA A 48 -10.72 7.16 -2.83
CA ALA A 48 -9.70 7.60 -1.89
C ALA A 48 -8.96 6.40 -1.27
N LEU A 49 -9.68 5.34 -0.89
CA LEU A 49 -9.09 4.10 -0.37
C LEU A 49 -8.18 3.43 -1.40
N GLU A 50 -8.63 3.31 -2.65
CA GLU A 50 -7.84 2.73 -3.75
C GLU A 50 -6.56 3.54 -4.02
N GLN A 51 -6.65 4.86 -4.06
CA GLN A 51 -5.48 5.73 -4.28
C GLN A 51 -4.48 5.66 -3.12
N LEU A 52 -4.98 5.66 -1.88
CA LEU A 52 -4.14 5.56 -0.70
C LEU A 52 -3.45 4.20 -0.65
N HIS A 53 -4.20 3.12 -0.92
CA HIS A 53 -3.68 1.77 -1.01
C HIS A 53 -2.61 1.65 -2.11
N ALA A 54 -2.87 2.13 -3.31
CA ALA A 54 -1.89 2.10 -4.41
C ALA A 54 -0.61 2.90 -4.10
N LYS A 55 -0.71 3.98 -3.31
CA LYS A 55 0.43 4.80 -2.92
C LYS A 55 1.38 4.09 -1.96
N PHE A 56 0.84 3.40 -0.95
CA PHE A 56 1.63 2.74 0.09
C PHE A 56 1.96 1.28 -0.24
N LEU A 57 1.09 0.62 -0.99
CA LEU A 57 1.22 -0.74 -1.49
C LEU A 57 1.08 -0.72 -3.01
N PRO A 58 2.08 -0.20 -3.74
CA PRO A 58 2.07 -0.30 -5.19
C PRO A 58 1.97 -1.77 -5.57
N SER A 59 0.96 -2.14 -6.36
CA SER A 59 0.82 -3.49 -6.91
C SER A 59 2.04 -3.77 -7.79
N ARG A 60 3.05 -4.42 -7.20
CA ARG A 60 4.26 -4.81 -7.92
C ARG A 60 3.88 -5.89 -8.90
N THR A 61 4.13 -5.64 -10.18
CA THR A 61 4.03 -6.69 -11.18
C THR A 61 5.14 -7.72 -10.92
N ARG A 62 4.99 -8.95 -11.44
CA ARG A 62 6.05 -9.98 -11.36
C ARG A 62 7.41 -9.43 -11.82
N LYS A 63 7.38 -8.58 -12.84
CA LYS A 63 8.57 -7.92 -13.39
C LYS A 63 9.22 -6.97 -12.39
N ASP A 64 8.43 -6.18 -11.65
CA ASP A 64 8.95 -5.32 -10.58
C ASP A 64 9.61 -6.11 -9.45
N VAL A 65 9.07 -7.28 -9.11
CA VAL A 65 9.66 -8.16 -8.09
C VAL A 65 10.97 -8.79 -8.58
N GLU A 66 11.01 -9.22 -9.85
CA GLU A 66 12.18 -9.80 -10.49
C GLU A 66 13.31 -8.78 -10.67
N ASP A 67 13.00 -7.54 -11.07
CA ASP A 67 13.96 -6.44 -11.17
C ASP A 67 14.56 -6.07 -9.80
N LEU A 68 13.75 -6.08 -8.74
CA LEU A 68 14.23 -5.85 -7.38
C LEU A 68 15.11 -7.00 -6.87
N TRP A 69 14.74 -8.24 -7.17
CA TRP A 69 15.54 -9.43 -6.83
C TRP A 69 16.87 -9.46 -7.59
N ASN A 70 16.87 -9.13 -8.88
CA ASN A 70 18.07 -9.03 -9.71
C ASN A 70 18.98 -7.92 -9.20
N LYS A 71 18.44 -6.74 -8.85
CA LYS A 71 19.21 -5.64 -8.27
C LYS A 71 19.84 -5.99 -6.91
N PHE A 72 19.13 -6.79 -6.10
CA PHE A 72 19.61 -7.22 -4.79
C PHE A 72 20.63 -8.38 -4.89
N SER A 73 20.46 -9.28 -5.87
CA SER A 73 21.33 -10.44 -6.09
C SER A 73 22.55 -10.13 -6.95
N SER A 74 22.54 -9.03 -7.71
CA SER A 74 23.74 -8.48 -8.32
C SER A 74 24.68 -7.93 -7.23
N LYS A 75 25.48 -8.83 -6.64
CA LYS A 75 26.70 -8.46 -5.93
C LYS A 75 27.56 -7.56 -6.84
N PRO A 76 28.27 -6.55 -6.31
CA PRO A 76 29.37 -5.96 -7.05
C PRO A 76 30.36 -7.09 -7.32
N ARG A 77 30.70 -7.34 -8.59
CA ARG A 77 31.89 -8.13 -8.91
C ARG A 77 33.04 -7.43 -8.21
N ARG A 78 33.63 -8.08 -7.19
CA ARG A 78 34.90 -7.62 -6.65
C ARG A 78 35.90 -7.68 -7.80
N PRO A 79 36.58 -6.58 -8.14
CA PRO A 79 37.71 -6.63 -9.05
C PRO A 79 38.90 -7.12 -8.22
N ASP A 80 39.08 -8.42 -8.13
CA ASP A 80 40.32 -8.97 -7.60
C ASP A 80 40.83 -10.09 -8.52
N GLU A 81 42.15 -10.03 -8.73
CA GLU A 81 43.07 -11.01 -9.33
C GLU A 81 43.49 -10.74 -10.80
N GLU A 82 44.32 -9.70 -10.97
CA GLU A 82 45.52 -9.75 -11.83
C GLU A 82 46.77 -9.65 -10.95
#